data_AF-X1ADJ7-F1
#
_entry.id   AF-X1ADJ7-F1
#
_cell.length_a   1.000
_cell.length_b   1.000
_cell.length_c   1.000
_cell.angle_alpha   90.00
_cell.angle_beta   90.00
_cell.angle_gamma   90.00
#
_symmetry.space_group_name_H-M   'P 1'
#
loop_
_entity.id
_entity.type
_entity.pdbx_description
1 polymer ?
#
loop_
_entity_poly.entity_id
_entity_poly.type
_entity_poly.pdbx_seq_one_letter_code
_entity_poly.pdbx_strand_id
1 'polypeptide(L)'
;ARQYDVSIFTFGDLSRVPGTESSLYNEKSKGRDINICYSPIDVLNFAKTNPDKKVIFIAIGFETTIPLTSVIVKKAYNEKINNFYIFNTHKLIPEALELLLLDKEVKIDAFLCPGHVSAIIGSKP
;
A
#
# COMPACT_ATOMS: atom_id res chain seq x y z
N ALA A 1 1.72 4.04 -26.76
CA ALA A 1 2.42 4.52 -25.54
C ALA A 1 1.50 4.30 -24.33
N ARG A 2 2.01 3.85 -23.17
CA ARG A 2 1.22 3.65 -21.93
C ARG A 2 0.83 5.01 -21.30
N GLN A 3 -0.04 5.78 -21.92
CA GLN A 3 -0.39 7.13 -21.48
C GLN A 3 -1.72 7.09 -20.72
N TYR A 4 -1.63 6.92 -19.42
CA TYR A 4 -2.78 7.00 -18.51
C TYR A 4 -2.72 8.34 -17.79
N ASP A 5 -3.83 9.07 -17.81
CA ASP A 5 -3.99 10.33 -17.07
C ASP A 5 -4.34 10.03 -15.61
N VAL A 6 -3.32 9.62 -14.84
CA VAL A 6 -3.43 9.23 -13.43
C VAL A 6 -2.22 9.73 -12.65
N SER A 7 -2.44 10.18 -11.41
CA SER A 7 -1.39 10.48 -10.45
C SER A 7 -1.24 9.30 -9.50
N ILE A 8 -0.09 8.63 -9.53
CA ILE A 8 0.20 7.49 -8.64
C ILE A 8 0.94 7.99 -7.41
N PHE A 9 0.53 7.53 -6.23
CA PHE A 9 1.19 7.77 -4.96
C PHE A 9 1.64 6.45 -4.34
N THR A 10 2.88 6.44 -3.84
CA THR A 10 3.48 5.28 -3.19
C THR A 10 4.39 5.73 -2.05
N PHE A 11 4.70 4.82 -1.12
CA PHE A 11 5.78 5.04 -0.17
C PHE A 11 7.16 4.99 -0.85
N GLY A 12 8.15 5.63 -0.23
CA GLY A 12 9.48 5.84 -0.82
C GLY A 12 10.25 4.54 -1.05
N ASP A 13 10.09 3.56 -0.16
CA ASP A 13 10.67 2.22 -0.24
C ASP A 13 10.22 1.46 -1.50
N LEU A 14 8.94 1.54 -1.83
CA LEU A 14 8.36 0.92 -3.01
C LEU A 14 8.80 1.55 -4.33
N SER A 15 9.19 2.82 -4.32
CA SER A 15 9.46 3.56 -5.55
C SER A 15 10.54 2.90 -6.43
N ARG A 16 11.54 2.26 -5.80
CA ARG A 16 12.69 1.64 -6.50
C ARG A 16 12.54 0.14 -6.72
N VAL A 17 11.48 -0.49 -6.19
CA VAL A 17 11.28 -1.93 -6.34
C VAL A 17 11.13 -2.26 -7.83
N PRO A 18 11.92 -3.21 -8.36
CA PRO A 18 11.80 -3.62 -9.75
C PRO A 18 10.50 -4.41 -9.96
N GLY A 19 9.69 -3.97 -10.91
CA GLY A 19 8.64 -4.79 -11.51
C GLY A 19 9.19 -5.61 -12.68
N THR A 20 8.30 -6.34 -13.36
CA THR A 20 8.65 -7.22 -14.49
C THR A 20 9.41 -6.51 -15.62
N GLU A 21 9.08 -5.24 -15.89
CA GLU A 21 9.68 -4.47 -16.99
C GLU A 21 10.39 -3.17 -16.55
N SER A 22 10.02 -2.59 -15.40
CA SER A 22 10.48 -1.27 -14.94
C SER A 22 10.19 -1.08 -13.45
N SER A 23 10.61 0.04 -12.87
CA SER A 23 10.26 0.49 -11.51
C SER A 23 9.48 1.80 -11.56
N LEU A 24 8.75 2.14 -10.50
CA LEU A 24 8.04 3.43 -10.40
C LEU A 24 8.99 4.62 -10.49
N TYR A 25 10.22 4.47 -9.98
CA TYR A 25 11.28 5.47 -10.10
C TYR A 25 11.69 5.69 -11.57
N ASN A 26 11.86 4.61 -12.33
CA ASN A 26 12.19 4.69 -13.76
C ASN A 26 11.02 5.21 -14.60
N GLU A 27 9.79 4.88 -14.25
CA GLU A 27 8.61 5.44 -14.92
C GLU A 27 8.45 6.93 -14.61
N LYS A 28 8.79 7.36 -13.39
CA LYS A 28 8.81 8.78 -13.02
C LYS A 28 9.82 9.56 -13.86
N SER A 29 11.03 9.02 -14.08
CA SER A 29 12.05 9.67 -14.92
C SER A 29 11.65 9.76 -16.39
N LYS A 30 10.71 8.92 -16.85
CA LYS A 30 10.08 9.01 -18.18
C LYS A 30 8.91 10.00 -18.25
N GLY A 31 8.70 10.81 -17.21
CA GLY A 31 7.66 11.84 -17.16
C GLY A 31 6.28 11.36 -16.70
N ARG A 32 6.18 10.19 -16.06
CA ARG A 32 4.92 9.75 -15.43
C ARG A 32 4.67 10.50 -14.11
N ASP A 33 3.41 10.84 -13.85
CA ASP A 33 3.00 11.50 -12.61
C ASP A 33 2.99 10.50 -11.43
N ILE A 34 4.16 10.34 -10.82
CA ILE A 34 4.41 9.43 -9.70
C ILE A 34 4.97 10.24 -8.53
N ASN A 35 4.31 10.14 -7.38
CA ASN A 35 4.59 10.92 -6.20
C ASN A 35 4.90 10.01 -5.01
N ILE A 36 5.85 10.42 -4.19
CA ILE A 36 6.15 9.74 -2.93
C ILE A 36 5.30 10.41 -1.84
N CYS A 37 4.56 9.62 -1.09
CA CYS A 37 3.85 10.08 0.10
C CYS A 37 4.46 9.50 1.37
N TYR A 38 4.32 10.24 2.47
CA TYR A 38 4.66 9.78 3.82
C TYR A 38 3.41 9.45 4.63
N SER A 39 2.26 10.03 4.28
CA SER A 39 0.98 9.74 4.89
C SER A 39 -0.11 9.52 3.83
N PRO A 40 -0.97 8.50 3.97
CA PRO A 40 -2.11 8.31 3.07
C PRO A 40 -3.10 9.48 3.08
N ILE A 41 -3.16 10.26 4.18
CA ILE A 41 -4.03 11.43 4.27
C ILE A 41 -3.64 12.54 3.29
N ASP A 42 -2.34 12.67 3.00
CA ASP A 42 -1.82 13.68 2.08
C ASP A 42 -2.26 13.37 0.65
N VAL A 43 -2.35 12.08 0.32
CA VAL A 43 -2.84 11.62 -0.99
C VAL A 43 -4.32 11.91 -1.14
N LEU A 44 -5.12 11.67 -0.09
CA LEU A 44 -6.54 12.00 -0.11
C LEU A 44 -6.77 13.52 -0.24
N ASN A 45 -5.98 14.31 0.47
CA ASN A 45 -6.02 15.78 0.35
C ASN A 45 -5.63 16.25 -1.05
N PHE A 46 -4.63 15.62 -1.68
CA PHE A 46 -4.26 15.88 -3.07
C PHE A 46 -5.41 15.56 -4.03
N ALA A 47 -6.10 14.43 -3.85
CA ALA A 47 -7.29 14.11 -4.65
C ALA A 47 -8.39 15.14 -4.49
N LYS A 48 -8.63 15.61 -3.26
CA LYS A 48 -9.62 16.64 -2.95
C LYS A 48 -9.34 17.98 -3.63
N THR A 49 -8.07 18.38 -3.72
CA THR A 49 -7.68 19.65 -4.37
C THR A 49 -7.50 19.53 -5.89
N ASN A 50 -7.53 18.32 -6.44
CA ASN A 50 -7.37 18.05 -7.87
C ASN A 50 -8.52 17.15 -8.38
N PRO A 51 -9.79 17.62 -8.37
CA PRO A 51 -10.96 16.80 -8.66
C PRO A 51 -10.95 16.18 -10.08
N ASP A 52 -10.28 16.84 -11.03
CA ASP A 52 -10.18 16.38 -12.42
C ASP A 52 -9.15 15.26 -12.62
N LYS A 53 -8.27 15.02 -11.63
CA LYS A 53 -7.24 13.98 -11.71
C LYS A 53 -7.70 12.69 -11.04
N LYS A 54 -7.44 11.55 -11.68
CA LYS A 54 -7.55 10.24 -11.04
C LYS A 54 -6.33 9.98 -10.18
N VAL A 55 -6.52 9.86 -8.87
CA VAL A 55 -5.43 9.68 -7.90
C VAL A 55 -5.45 8.25 -7.39
N ILE A 56 -4.35 7.52 -7.59
CA ILE A 56 -4.21 6.13 -7.17
C ILE A 56 -3.17 6.06 -6.05
N PHE A 57 -3.59 5.64 -4.86
CA PHE A 57 -2.68 5.29 -3.77
C PHE A 57 -2.35 3.79 -3.81
N ILE A 58 -1.06 3.46 -3.92
CA ILE A 58 -0.57 2.09 -3.78
C ILE A 58 -0.47 1.79 -2.29
N ALA A 59 -1.46 1.06 -1.77
CA ALA A 59 -1.52 0.73 -0.36
C ALA A 59 -0.84 -0.61 -0.13
N ILE A 60 0.29 -0.57 0.58
CA ILE A 60 1.12 -1.73 0.91
C ILE A 60 1.32 -1.83 2.41
N GLY A 61 1.65 -3.03 2.83
CA GLY A 61 2.15 -3.33 4.15
C GLY A 61 1.31 -4.42 4.80
N PHE A 62 1.54 -4.57 6.09
CA PHE A 62 0.88 -5.57 6.90
C PHE A 62 -0.24 -4.93 7.72
N GLU A 63 -0.69 -5.61 8.76
CA GLU A 63 -1.77 -5.15 9.62
C GLU A 63 -1.49 -3.81 10.28
N THR A 64 -0.22 -3.41 10.42
CA THR A 64 0.17 -2.08 10.92
C THR A 64 -0.27 -0.93 10.01
N THR A 65 -0.35 -1.12 8.70
CA THR A 65 -0.71 -0.06 7.74
C THR A 65 -2.17 -0.14 7.28
N ILE A 66 -2.81 -1.31 7.41
CA ILE A 66 -4.22 -1.51 7.05
C ILE A 66 -5.16 -0.49 7.73
N PRO A 67 -5.05 -0.20 9.05
CA PRO A 67 -5.88 0.80 9.72
C PRO A 67 -5.78 2.18 9.09
N LEU A 68 -4.57 2.62 8.71
CA LEU A 68 -4.37 3.92 8.05
C LEU A 68 -5.15 3.98 6.73
N THR A 69 -5.07 2.92 5.94
CA THR A 69 -5.82 2.81 4.68
C THR A 69 -7.33 2.76 4.92
N SER A 70 -7.80 2.04 5.95
CA SER A 70 -9.23 1.97 6.28
C SER A 70 -9.82 3.33 6.66
N VAL A 71 -9.05 4.14 7.40
CA VAL A 71 -9.46 5.48 7.84
C VAL A 71 -9.62 6.41 6.64
N ILE A 72 -8.67 6.39 5.69
CA ILE A 72 -8.77 7.22 4.48
C ILE A 72 -9.91 6.78 3.56
N VAL A 73 -10.21 5.48 3.45
CA VAL A 73 -11.37 4.98 2.70
C VAL A 73 -12.66 5.55 3.29
N LYS A 74 -12.82 5.43 4.61
CA LYS A 74 -13.99 5.97 5.33
C LYS A 74 -14.12 7.48 5.15
N LYS A 75 -12.99 8.21 5.22
CA LYS A 75 -12.97 9.66 5.02
C LYS A 75 -13.33 10.05 3.58
N ALA A 76 -12.77 9.37 2.58
CA ALA A 76 -13.08 9.60 1.17
C ALA A 76 -14.58 9.38 0.89
N TYR A 77 -15.16 8.33 1.44
CA TYR A 77 -16.60 8.05 1.35
C TYR A 77 -17.45 9.16 1.98
N ASN A 78 -17.14 9.54 3.23
CA ASN A 78 -17.89 10.57 3.95
C ASN A 78 -17.79 11.96 3.28
N GLU A 79 -16.64 12.27 2.69
CA GLU A 79 -16.40 13.53 1.98
C GLU A 79 -16.81 13.49 0.50
N LYS A 80 -17.33 12.35 0.01
CA LYS A 80 -17.75 12.12 -1.39
C LYS A 80 -16.63 12.41 -2.40
N ILE A 81 -15.40 12.02 -2.09
CA ILE A 81 -14.23 12.17 -2.97
C ILE A 81 -14.24 10.99 -3.95
N ASN A 82 -14.62 11.26 -5.21
CA ASN A 82 -14.87 10.22 -6.22
C ASN A 82 -13.68 9.96 -7.16
N ASN A 83 -12.61 10.73 -7.04
CA ASN A 83 -11.41 10.64 -7.87
C ASN A 83 -10.22 9.99 -7.15
N PHE A 84 -10.44 9.47 -5.93
CA PHE A 84 -9.44 8.79 -5.12
C PHE A 84 -9.64 7.27 -5.17
N TYR A 85 -8.58 6.57 -5.57
CA TYR A 85 -8.57 5.12 -5.77
C TYR A 85 -7.45 4.49 -4.96
N ILE A 86 -7.65 3.25 -4.53
CA ILE A 86 -6.65 2.49 -3.80
C ILE A 86 -6.32 1.23 -4.60
N PHE A 87 -5.04 1.05 -4.89
CA PHE A 87 -4.51 -0.22 -5.32
C PHE A 87 -4.08 -1.01 -4.08
N ASN A 88 -4.97 -1.88 -3.61
CA ASN A 88 -4.77 -2.61 -2.35
C ASN A 88 -3.82 -3.79 -2.56
N THR A 89 -2.66 -3.75 -1.91
CA THR A 89 -1.64 -4.79 -1.93
C THR A 89 -1.24 -5.26 -0.54
N HIS A 90 -2.04 -4.91 0.49
CA HIS A 90 -1.77 -5.36 1.85
C HIS A 90 -1.72 -6.89 1.95
N LYS A 91 -0.93 -7.35 2.92
CA LYS A 91 -0.77 -8.76 3.25
C LYS A 91 -1.05 -8.96 4.73
N LEU A 92 -1.34 -10.20 5.09
CA LEU A 92 -1.56 -10.60 6.46
C LEU A 92 -0.41 -11.52 6.87
N ILE A 93 0.11 -11.30 8.08
CA ILE A 93 1.23 -12.04 8.64
C ILE A 93 0.83 -13.46 9.06
N PRO A 94 -0.30 -13.70 9.75
CA PRO A 94 -0.67 -15.06 10.17
C PRO A 94 -0.65 -16.08 9.04
N GLU A 95 -1.20 -15.74 7.88
CA GLU A 95 -1.27 -16.59 6.69
C GLU A 95 0.11 -16.83 6.09
N ALA A 96 0.99 -15.82 6.11
CA ALA A 96 2.37 -15.97 5.67
C ALA A 96 3.15 -16.91 6.60
N LEU A 97 2.93 -16.82 7.91
CA LEU A 97 3.55 -17.72 8.89
C LEU A 97 3.02 -19.15 8.79
N GLU A 98 1.71 -19.32 8.58
CA GLU A 98 1.09 -20.63 8.36
C GLU A 98 1.65 -21.32 7.11
N LEU A 99 1.77 -20.59 6.01
CA LEU A 99 2.37 -21.12 4.77
C LEU A 99 3.81 -21.62 4.98
N LEU A 100 4.61 -20.91 5.79
CA LEU A 100 5.98 -21.33 6.12
C LEU A 100 6.00 -22.57 7.02
N LEU A 101 5.03 -22.73 7.93
CA LEU A 101 4.94 -23.92 8.79
C LEU A 101 4.51 -25.18 8.02
N LEU A 102 3.69 -25.00 6.99
CA LEU A 102 3.18 -26.11 6.18
C LEU A 102 4.22 -26.63 5.17
N ASP A 103 5.25 -25.83 4.88
CA ASP A 103 6.34 -26.23 3.99
C ASP A 103 7.27 -27.25 4.68
N LYS A 104 7.28 -28.48 4.16
CA LYS A 104 8.07 -29.59 4.71
C LYS A 104 9.58 -29.41 4.51
N GLU A 105 10.00 -28.56 3.60
CA GLU A 105 11.42 -28.24 3.38
C GLU A 105 11.93 -27.23 4.41
N VAL A 106 11.02 -26.44 4.98
CA VAL A 106 11.31 -25.38 5.94
C VAL A 106 11.21 -25.94 7.37
N LYS A 107 12.36 -26.05 8.05
CA LYS A 107 12.43 -26.52 9.44
C LYS A 107 12.34 -25.32 10.39
N ILE A 108 11.17 -25.11 11.00
CA ILE A 108 10.92 -24.02 11.95
C ILE A 108 10.51 -24.61 13.31
N ASP A 109 11.26 -24.28 14.35
CA ASP A 109 10.92 -24.64 15.73
C ASP A 109 10.05 -23.56 16.42
N ALA A 110 10.25 -22.29 16.08
CA ALA A 110 9.52 -21.16 16.66
C ALA A 110 9.58 -19.89 15.79
N PHE A 111 8.61 -18.99 15.98
CA PHE A 111 8.61 -17.64 15.41
C PHE A 111 8.80 -16.57 16.48
N LEU A 112 9.54 -15.52 16.12
CA LEU A 112 9.51 -14.24 16.81
C LEU A 112 8.46 -13.35 16.14
N CYS A 113 7.27 -13.28 16.71
CA CYS A 113 6.16 -12.56 16.11
C CYS A 113 6.39 -11.03 16.06
N PRO A 114 5.94 -10.33 15.00
CA PRO A 114 6.11 -8.89 14.86
C PRO A 114 5.22 -8.12 15.86
N GLY A 115 5.84 -7.53 16.89
CA GLY A 115 5.11 -6.84 17.96
C GLY A 115 4.18 -5.72 17.48
N HIS A 116 4.56 -4.95 16.46
CA HIS A 116 3.68 -3.91 15.91
C HIS A 116 2.42 -4.48 15.24
N VAL A 117 2.52 -5.64 14.60
CA VAL A 117 1.36 -6.34 14.01
C VAL A 117 0.47 -6.87 15.12
N SER A 118 1.06 -7.50 16.15
CA SER A 118 0.33 -7.95 17.34
C SER A 118 -0.35 -6.81 18.10
N ALA A 119 0.15 -5.57 18.03
CA ALA A 119 -0.56 -4.42 18.57
C ALA A 119 -1.88 -4.11 17.84
N ILE A 120 -2.03 -4.57 16.60
CA ILE A 120 -3.25 -4.43 15.79
C ILE A 120 -4.18 -5.63 15.94
N ILE A 121 -3.64 -6.86 15.79
CA ILE A 121 -4.45 -8.10 15.75
C ILE A 121 -4.53 -8.85 17.08
N GLY A 122 -3.74 -8.43 18.08
CA GLY A 122 -3.65 -9.11 19.37
C GLY A 122 -2.69 -10.32 19.36
N SER A 123 -2.70 -11.06 20.47
CA SER A 123 -1.85 -12.24 20.69
C SER A 123 -2.49 -13.57 20.29
N LYS A 124 -3.80 -13.56 19.98
CA LYS A 124 -4.55 -14.72 19.46
C LYS A 124 -5.32 -14.31 18.20
N PRO A 125 -4.59 -14.03 17.11
CA PRO A 125 -5.19 -13.70 15.82
C PRO A 125 -5.79 -14.91 15.11
#